data_AF-A0A8C9SVT1-F1
#
_entry.id   AF-A0A8C9SVT1-F1
#
_cell.length_a   1.000
_cell.length_b   1.000
_cell.length_c   1.000
_cell.angle_alpha   90.00
_cell.angle_beta   90.00
_cell.angle_gamma   90.00
#
_symmetry.space_group_name_H-M   'P 1'
#
loop_
_entity.id
_entity.type
_entity.pdbx_description
1 polymer ?
#
loop_
_entity_poly.entity_id
_entity_poly.type
_entity_poly.pdbx_seq_one_letter_code
_entity_poly.pdbx_strand_id
1 'polypeptide(L)'
;MDFQMLLLQLDEALAKADVQALAFLCTDLLSKDLSDVSSVSELLFLLQTRDLLSPHETSLLTELLHILKRQSLTRQLALPSRLPEPRFISSYREMLFDLSENITVDDLRTIKFLLHDTLPRRKLDESTTMLKLLMEMEKEDLLSSSNLETLEKVVKRVCPSLGGKISRYMQLMGPTEPPRVQETGVSEKWPELEEGPPTSQISSLTLGTFDSLDARPEISRSQSLTSSSDTKEMGYGSVYSHHVSYTSSPEQNFSHVLEEQLFEASVTSSYNEEVKLEAYAMNREKSGFCLIINNYNFSSSKINLKNREGTLTDTKNLEAVFQWLGFETHVKQDFSRQQILTLLWDFGGKDHTNMDCFVCCVLSHGVPGGVYGVDGAEVRLSELLQPFSAHHCTSLQQKPKLFFIQACQGIQEQKAVFLQSDGPLGVTSDAFVPLESFPTDADFLLGMATVPNFVSFRDKKQGTWYIRSLCQKLLLLVPRGIDLLSILTEVNNDVSNMTDSKGTKKQMPQPAYSLRKKVIFPKPKNPRPMLD
;
A
#
# COMPACT_ATOMS: atom_id res chain seq x y z
N MET A 1 -14.47 16.72 20.56
CA MET A 1 -14.65 15.33 20.06
C MET A 1 -13.80 15.11 18.82
N ASP A 2 -13.76 16.08 17.92
CA ASP A 2 -13.24 16.01 16.55
C ASP A 2 -11.79 15.50 16.43
N PHE A 3 -10.89 15.86 17.36
CA PHE A 3 -9.51 15.37 17.29
C PHE A 3 -9.39 13.84 17.48
N GLN A 4 -10.17 13.24 18.39
CA GLN A 4 -10.16 11.78 18.57
C GLN A 4 -10.74 11.05 17.35
N MET A 5 -11.69 11.66 16.64
CA MET A 5 -12.17 11.16 15.35
C MET A 5 -11.09 11.23 14.25
N LEU A 6 -10.29 12.30 14.23
CA LEU A 6 -9.15 12.44 13.31
C LEU A 6 -8.06 11.39 13.59
N LEU A 7 -7.77 11.09 14.86
CA LEU A 7 -6.83 10.02 15.24
C LEU A 7 -7.35 8.63 14.80
N LEU A 8 -8.65 8.37 15.00
CA LEU A 8 -9.29 7.12 14.56
C LEU A 8 -9.24 6.97 13.03
N GLN A 9 -9.55 8.03 12.28
CA GLN A 9 -9.47 8.04 10.81
C GLN A 9 -8.04 7.80 10.29
N LEU A 10 -7.00 8.20 11.04
CA LEU A 10 -5.62 7.89 10.70
C LEU A 10 -5.26 6.42 10.96
N ASP A 11 -5.69 5.86 12.09
CA ASP A 11 -5.49 4.46 12.45
C ASP A 11 -6.24 3.51 11.50
N GLU A 12 -7.40 3.93 10.97
CA GLU A 12 -8.15 3.24 9.91
C GLU A 12 -7.51 3.35 8.52
N ALA A 13 -6.81 4.45 8.21
CA ALA A 13 -6.34 4.75 6.86
C ALA A 13 -4.88 4.37 6.56
N LEU A 14 -4.05 4.16 7.59
CA LEU A 14 -2.63 3.87 7.47
C LEU A 14 -2.34 2.38 7.67
N ALA A 15 -1.57 1.77 6.76
CA ALA A 15 -1.22 0.36 6.85
C ALA A 15 -0.15 0.10 7.92
N LYS A 16 0.01 -1.14 8.38
CA LYS A 16 1.07 -1.54 9.33
C LYS A 16 2.50 -1.10 8.91
N ALA A 17 2.77 -1.07 7.60
CA ALA A 17 4.02 -0.54 7.05
C ALA A 17 4.14 0.99 7.22
N ASP A 18 3.05 1.73 7.05
CA ASP A 18 2.98 3.17 7.36
C ASP A 18 3.20 3.39 8.87
N VAL A 19 2.63 2.57 9.77
CA VAL A 19 2.87 2.66 11.22
C VAL A 19 4.35 2.45 11.55
N GLN A 20 5.00 1.45 10.94
CA GLN A 20 6.43 1.19 11.11
C GLN A 20 7.29 2.32 10.54
N ALA A 21 6.89 2.94 9.42
CA ALA A 21 7.54 4.12 8.88
C ALA A 21 7.39 5.33 9.81
N LEU A 22 6.20 5.60 10.35
CA LEU A 22 5.97 6.67 11.32
C LEU A 22 6.77 6.45 12.60
N ALA A 23 6.77 5.23 13.14
CA ALA A 23 7.59 4.86 14.30
C ALA A 23 9.09 5.09 14.03
N PHE A 24 9.58 4.66 12.87
CA PHE A 24 10.96 4.91 12.46
C PHE A 24 11.29 6.41 12.42
N LEU A 25 10.46 7.22 11.75
CA LEU A 25 10.65 8.68 11.65
C LEU A 25 10.57 9.38 13.02
N CYS A 26 9.71 8.92 13.93
CA CYS A 26 9.52 9.47 15.28
C CYS A 26 10.50 8.95 16.34
N THR A 27 11.41 8.01 15.99
CA THR A 27 12.30 7.37 16.97
C THR A 27 13.19 8.38 17.71
N ASP A 28 13.76 9.35 17.00
CA ASP A 28 14.60 10.40 17.61
C ASP A 28 13.79 11.31 18.55
N LEU A 29 12.55 11.65 18.17
CA LEU A 29 11.64 12.55 18.91
C LEU A 29 11.15 11.96 20.24
N LEU A 30 10.90 10.65 20.26
CA LEU A 30 10.42 9.96 21.46
C LEU A 30 11.58 9.41 22.32
N SER A 31 12.78 9.29 21.76
CA SER A 31 13.99 8.80 22.42
C SER A 31 13.79 7.44 23.12
N LYS A 32 13.04 6.56 22.46
CA LYS A 32 12.62 5.23 22.93
C LYS A 32 12.66 4.27 21.75
N ASP A 33 12.90 2.97 22.00
CA ASP A 33 12.65 1.95 20.98
C ASP A 33 11.14 1.86 20.70
N LEU A 34 10.77 2.05 19.42
CA LEU A 34 9.39 2.00 18.94
C LEU A 34 9.15 0.73 18.10
N SER A 35 10.06 -0.26 18.14
CA SER A 35 9.94 -1.54 17.42
C SER A 35 8.63 -2.29 17.69
N ASP A 36 8.10 -2.12 18.90
CA ASP A 36 6.94 -2.85 19.40
C ASP A 36 5.63 -2.08 19.16
N VAL A 37 5.72 -0.80 18.75
CA VAL A 37 4.57 0.05 18.47
C VAL A 37 3.87 -0.47 17.22
N SER A 38 2.62 -0.89 17.40
CA SER A 38 1.90 -1.70 16.41
C SER A 38 0.61 -1.06 15.88
N SER A 39 0.22 0.09 16.43
CA SER A 39 -0.92 0.89 15.97
C SER A 39 -0.55 2.37 15.83
N VAL A 40 -1.26 3.09 14.97
CA VAL A 40 -1.13 4.56 14.88
C VAL A 40 -1.64 5.17 16.18
N SER A 41 -2.75 4.66 16.73
CA SER A 41 -3.31 5.08 18.01
C SER A 41 -2.27 5.10 19.15
N GLU A 42 -1.46 4.06 19.28
CA GLU A 42 -0.36 3.99 20.26
C GLU A 42 0.74 5.02 19.99
N LEU A 43 1.17 5.19 18.74
CA LEU A 43 2.19 6.16 18.37
C LEU A 43 1.73 7.60 18.60
N LEU A 44 0.50 7.94 18.17
CA LEU A 44 -0.06 9.26 18.34
C LEU A 44 -0.32 9.56 19.82
N PHE A 45 -0.71 8.58 20.63
CA PHE A 45 -0.80 8.72 22.09
C PHE A 45 0.58 9.02 22.72
N LEU A 46 1.66 8.36 22.27
CA LEU A 46 3.02 8.65 22.73
C LEU A 46 3.48 10.07 22.33
N LEU A 47 3.12 10.54 21.13
CA LEU A 47 3.40 11.91 20.67
C LEU A 47 2.58 12.95 21.45
N GLN A 48 1.31 12.68 21.74
CA GLN A 48 0.47 13.51 22.62
C GLN A 48 1.05 13.59 24.04
N THR A 49 1.55 12.48 24.57
CA THR A 49 2.18 12.42 25.92
C THR A 49 3.50 13.20 26.01
N ARG A 50 4.04 13.66 24.87
CA ARG A 50 5.23 14.52 24.77
C ARG A 50 4.92 15.94 24.28
N ASP A 51 3.64 16.33 24.25
CA ASP A 51 3.15 17.61 23.71
C ASP A 51 3.54 17.89 22.24
N LEU A 52 3.95 16.87 21.48
CA LEU A 52 4.34 16.96 20.07
C LEU A 52 3.13 16.92 19.11
N LEU A 53 1.94 16.66 19.64
CA LEU A 53 0.70 16.54 18.86
C LEU A 53 -0.49 16.95 19.72
N SER A 54 -1.30 17.89 19.24
CA SER A 54 -2.53 18.32 19.92
C SER A 54 -3.63 18.74 18.93
N PRO A 55 -4.88 18.97 19.38
CA PRO A 55 -5.94 19.53 18.54
C PRO A 55 -5.62 20.90 17.92
N HIS A 56 -4.63 21.61 18.47
CA HIS A 56 -4.18 22.93 18.00
C HIS A 56 -2.78 22.90 17.37
N GLU A 57 -2.08 21.76 17.45
CA GLU A 57 -0.70 21.57 16.99
C GLU A 57 -0.61 20.26 16.19
N THR A 58 -0.92 20.34 14.90
CA THR A 58 -0.92 19.21 13.96
C THR A 58 0.24 19.27 12.95
N SER A 59 1.20 20.17 13.20
CA SER A 59 2.34 20.46 12.34
C SER A 59 3.22 19.23 12.08
N LEU A 60 3.59 18.49 13.13
CA LEU A 60 4.35 17.23 13.03
C LEU A 60 3.60 16.16 12.23
N LEU A 61 2.31 15.97 12.50
CA LEU A 61 1.46 15.02 11.77
C LEU A 61 1.36 15.36 10.28
N THR A 62 1.26 16.65 9.96
CA THR A 62 1.25 17.17 8.59
C THR A 62 2.57 16.85 7.87
N GLU A 63 3.71 17.06 8.53
CA GLU A 63 5.03 16.70 7.99
C GLU A 63 5.17 15.20 7.76
N LEU A 64 4.79 14.38 8.74
CA LEU A 64 4.85 12.92 8.67
C LEU A 64 4.04 12.37 7.49
N LEU A 65 2.78 12.80 7.32
CA LEU A 65 1.94 12.38 6.19
C LEU A 65 2.49 12.85 4.83
N HIS A 66 3.19 13.98 4.80
CA HIS A 66 3.87 14.46 3.61
C HIS A 66 5.06 13.57 3.23
N ILE A 67 5.90 13.18 4.21
CA ILE A 67 7.02 12.25 4.01
C ILE A 67 6.52 10.88 3.52
N LEU A 68 5.44 10.36 4.11
CA LEU A 68 4.76 9.12 3.68
C LEU A 68 3.97 9.29 2.35
N LYS A 69 4.01 10.47 1.71
CA LYS A 69 3.33 10.77 0.44
C LYS A 69 1.80 10.59 0.48
N ARG A 70 1.19 10.62 1.68
CA ARG A 70 -0.27 10.44 1.91
C ARG A 70 -1.08 11.73 1.71
N GLN A 71 -0.81 12.45 0.62
CA GLN A 71 -1.39 13.77 0.31
C GLN A 71 -2.93 13.79 0.26
N SER A 72 -3.58 12.65 -0.04
CA SER A 72 -5.04 12.50 0.02
C SER A 72 -5.57 12.56 1.45
N LEU A 73 -4.87 11.92 2.41
CA LEU A 73 -5.25 11.94 3.82
C LEU A 73 -5.07 13.34 4.41
N THR A 74 -3.98 14.04 4.07
CA THR A 74 -3.77 15.45 4.49
C THR A 74 -4.96 16.34 4.11
N ARG A 75 -5.52 16.16 2.91
CA ARG A 75 -6.71 16.91 2.44
C ARG A 75 -8.01 16.44 3.11
N GLN A 76 -8.21 15.14 3.27
CA GLN A 76 -9.41 14.56 3.90
C GLN A 76 -9.54 14.96 5.38
N LEU A 77 -8.41 15.06 6.08
CA LEU A 77 -8.32 15.45 7.49
C LEU A 77 -8.21 16.98 7.70
N ALA A 78 -8.39 17.77 6.64
CA ALA A 78 -8.30 19.24 6.64
C ALA A 78 -7.01 19.80 7.27
N LEU A 79 -5.89 19.06 7.14
CA LEU A 79 -4.59 19.46 7.68
C LEU A 79 -3.94 20.57 6.82
N PRO A 80 -3.08 21.42 7.39
CA PRO A 80 -2.36 22.45 6.65
C PRO A 80 -1.64 21.90 5.41
N SER A 81 -1.70 22.61 4.29
CA SER A 81 -1.03 22.22 3.04
C SER A 81 0.44 22.65 2.96
N ARG A 82 0.87 23.57 3.83
CA ARG A 82 2.26 24.01 3.97
C ARG A 82 2.97 23.17 5.04
N LEU A 83 4.18 22.71 4.72
CA LEU A 83 5.07 22.06 5.70
C LEU A 83 5.48 23.03 6.81
N PRO A 84 5.69 22.54 8.05
CA PRO A 84 6.15 23.38 9.15
C PRO A 84 7.58 23.88 8.95
N GLU A 85 7.84 25.07 9.46
CA GLU A 85 9.16 25.68 9.58
C GLU A 85 9.32 26.16 11.04
N PRO A 86 10.26 25.59 11.83
CA PRO A 86 11.21 24.53 11.49
C PRO A 86 10.53 23.16 11.27
N ARG A 87 11.22 22.28 10.55
CA ARG A 87 10.84 20.86 10.41
C ARG A 87 11.17 20.09 11.69
N PHE A 88 10.32 19.14 12.03
CA PHE A 88 10.48 18.27 13.20
C PHE A 88 11.31 17.02 12.86
N ILE A 89 11.17 16.47 11.66
CA ILE A 89 11.87 15.24 11.26
C ILE A 89 13.26 15.59 10.74
N SER A 90 14.28 14.87 11.23
CA SER A 90 15.66 15.09 10.83
C SER A 90 15.87 14.72 9.37
N SER A 91 16.71 15.48 8.66
CA SER A 91 17.13 15.19 7.28
C SER A 91 17.79 13.80 7.15
N TYR A 92 18.36 13.30 8.26
CA TYR A 92 18.88 11.95 8.42
C TYR A 92 17.77 10.89 8.30
N ARG A 93 16.72 10.98 9.13
CA ARG A 93 15.59 10.05 9.12
C ARG A 93 14.84 10.08 7.79
N GLU A 94 14.65 11.25 7.20
CA GLU A 94 14.03 11.40 5.88
C GLU A 94 14.86 10.72 4.78
N MET A 95 16.19 10.88 4.79
CA MET A 95 17.10 10.21 3.84
C MET A 95 17.07 8.69 3.98
N LEU A 96 17.10 8.17 5.21
CA LEU A 96 17.01 6.73 5.48
C LEU A 96 15.65 6.13 5.09
N PHE A 97 14.56 6.86 5.31
CA PHE A 97 13.22 6.43 4.89
C PHE A 97 13.10 6.39 3.36
N ASP A 98 13.50 7.45 2.64
CA ASP A 98 13.50 7.45 1.17
C ASP A 98 14.41 6.35 0.61
N LEU A 99 15.55 6.07 1.24
CA LEU A 99 16.39 4.94 0.87
C LEU A 99 15.67 3.59 1.04
N SER A 100 14.92 3.40 2.13
CA SER A 100 14.16 2.17 2.38
C SER A 100 13.02 1.93 1.37
N GLU A 101 12.36 3.00 0.93
CA GLU A 101 11.26 2.98 -0.04
C GLU A 101 11.71 2.70 -1.49
N ASN A 102 13.00 2.92 -1.81
CA ASN A 102 13.55 2.72 -3.16
C ASN A 102 14.43 1.46 -3.29
N ILE A 103 14.57 0.64 -2.23
CA ILE A 103 15.33 -0.62 -2.24
C ILE A 103 14.40 -1.79 -2.54
N THR A 104 14.75 -2.65 -3.50
CA THR A 104 13.94 -3.85 -3.80
C THR A 104 14.19 -4.98 -2.79
N VAL A 105 13.33 -5.99 -2.79
CA VAL A 105 13.51 -7.18 -1.94
C VAL A 105 14.79 -7.95 -2.30
N ASP A 106 15.16 -8.00 -3.58
CA ASP A 106 16.39 -8.67 -4.04
C ASP A 106 17.65 -7.86 -3.66
N ASP A 107 17.57 -6.53 -3.74
CA ASP A 107 18.60 -5.63 -3.22
C ASP A 107 18.78 -5.84 -1.71
N LEU A 108 17.69 -5.87 -0.94
CA LEU A 108 17.71 -6.10 0.51
C LEU A 108 18.32 -7.46 0.87
N ARG A 109 18.03 -8.54 0.12
CA ARG A 109 18.71 -9.84 0.32
C ARG A 109 20.21 -9.73 0.06
N THR A 110 20.62 -8.98 -0.96
CA THR A 110 22.04 -8.74 -1.28
C THR A 110 22.74 -7.88 -0.22
N ILE A 111 22.07 -6.86 0.29
CA ILE A 111 22.53 -6.00 1.39
C ILE A 111 22.71 -6.82 2.68
N LYS A 112 21.72 -7.64 3.06
CA LYS A 112 21.83 -8.57 4.20
C LYS A 112 23.00 -9.54 4.05
N PHE A 113 23.23 -10.07 2.85
CA PHE A 113 24.37 -10.94 2.57
C PHE A 113 25.71 -10.21 2.72
N LEU A 114 25.81 -8.96 2.25
CA LEU A 114 27.02 -8.14 2.40
C LEU A 114 27.30 -7.69 3.84
N LEU A 115 26.26 -7.59 4.68
CA LEU A 115 26.36 -7.24 6.11
C LEU A 115 26.51 -8.47 7.02
N HIS A 116 26.53 -9.68 6.47
CA HIS A 116 26.57 -10.93 7.22
C HIS A 116 27.75 -11.05 8.20
N ASP A 117 28.90 -10.48 7.84
CA ASP A 117 30.12 -10.50 8.66
C ASP A 117 30.25 -9.24 9.55
N THR A 118 29.29 -8.32 9.46
CA THR A 118 29.23 -7.05 10.23
C THR A 118 28.13 -7.09 11.28
N LEU A 119 27.00 -7.76 11.02
CA LEU A 119 25.85 -7.88 11.91
C LEU A 119 25.57 -9.35 12.29
N PRO A 120 25.18 -9.64 13.54
CA PRO A 120 24.79 -10.98 13.95
C PRO A 120 23.68 -11.57 13.06
N ARG A 121 23.86 -12.82 12.59
CA ARG A 121 22.87 -13.56 11.76
C ARG A 121 21.41 -13.45 12.22
N ARG A 122 21.18 -13.44 13.55
CA ARG A 122 19.86 -13.30 14.17
C ARG A 122 19.13 -11.98 13.87
N LYS A 123 19.86 -10.96 13.41
CA LYS A 123 19.36 -9.63 13.01
C LYS A 123 19.21 -9.49 11.48
N LEU A 124 19.53 -10.54 10.72
CA LEU A 124 19.53 -10.57 9.26
C LEU A 124 18.58 -11.65 8.72
N ASP A 125 17.55 -12.00 9.50
CA ASP A 125 16.56 -13.01 9.13
C ASP A 125 15.72 -12.62 7.90
N GLU A 126 14.95 -13.57 7.36
CA GLU A 126 14.10 -13.32 6.18
C GLU A 126 13.01 -12.26 6.44
N SER A 127 12.52 -12.13 7.68
CA SER A 127 11.48 -11.16 8.08
C SER A 127 11.97 -9.72 8.24
N THR A 128 13.28 -9.51 8.30
CA THR A 128 13.88 -8.20 8.57
C THR A 128 13.67 -7.25 7.38
N THR A 129 12.89 -6.19 7.57
CA THR A 129 12.69 -5.12 6.57
C THR A 129 13.91 -4.20 6.46
N MET A 130 13.97 -3.35 5.43
CA MET A 130 15.06 -2.38 5.31
C MET A 130 15.06 -1.37 6.48
N LEU A 131 13.91 -0.88 6.91
CA LEU A 131 13.79 -0.02 8.11
C LEU A 131 14.29 -0.73 9.38
N LYS A 132 13.93 -2.00 9.58
CA LYS A 132 14.41 -2.79 10.72
C LYS A 132 15.92 -3.01 10.64
N LEU A 133 16.47 -3.28 9.45
CA LEU A 133 17.91 -3.41 9.25
C LEU A 133 18.66 -2.11 9.59
N LEU A 134 18.14 -0.95 9.17
CA LEU A 134 18.72 0.35 9.50
C LEU A 134 18.71 0.60 11.02
N MET A 135 17.60 0.33 11.71
CA MET A 135 17.51 0.37 13.17
C MET A 135 18.52 -0.57 13.85
N GLU A 136 18.72 -1.77 13.33
CA GLU A 136 19.70 -2.72 13.87
C GLU A 136 21.15 -2.31 13.59
N MET A 137 21.43 -1.53 12.54
CA MET A 137 22.73 -0.90 12.31
C MET A 137 22.98 0.27 13.28
N GLU A 138 21.95 1.07 13.60
CA GLU A 138 22.03 2.12 14.63
C GLU A 138 22.29 1.52 16.02
N LYS A 139 21.59 0.43 16.37
CA LYS A 139 21.75 -0.27 17.66
C LYS A 139 23.12 -0.96 17.86
N GLU A 140 23.94 -1.05 16.81
CA GLU A 140 25.30 -1.62 16.86
C GLU A 140 26.37 -0.56 16.51
N ASP A 141 26.03 0.74 16.58
CA ASP A 141 26.90 1.90 16.28
C ASP A 141 27.50 1.93 14.86
N LEU A 142 26.95 1.14 13.94
CA LEU A 142 27.37 1.04 12.53
C LEU A 142 26.74 2.13 11.63
N LEU A 143 25.77 2.88 12.16
CA LEU A 143 25.01 3.89 11.44
C LEU A 143 24.62 5.05 12.38
N SER A 144 24.86 6.28 11.93
CA SER A 144 24.36 7.50 12.57
C SER A 144 24.30 8.66 11.57
N SER A 145 23.81 9.82 12.00
CA SER A 145 23.82 11.05 11.19
C SER A 145 25.23 11.53 10.79
N SER A 146 26.27 11.13 11.53
CA SER A 146 27.67 11.42 11.25
C SER A 146 28.46 10.22 10.70
N ASN A 147 27.95 8.99 10.83
CA ASN A 147 28.58 7.76 10.36
C ASN A 147 27.68 7.01 9.37
N LEU A 148 27.95 7.17 8.07
CA LEU A 148 27.20 6.53 6.98
C LEU A 148 28.08 5.61 6.11
N GLU A 149 29.36 5.44 6.41
CA GLU A 149 30.34 4.80 5.52
C GLU A 149 29.97 3.34 5.18
N THR A 150 29.60 2.56 6.19
CA THR A 150 29.19 1.15 6.02
C THR A 150 27.97 1.03 5.13
N LEU A 151 26.95 1.87 5.35
CA LEU A 151 25.73 1.88 4.54
C LEU A 151 26.00 2.38 3.12
N GLU A 152 26.77 3.46 2.93
CA GLU A 152 27.15 3.95 1.61
C GLU A 152 27.86 2.85 0.81
N LYS A 153 28.87 2.22 1.40
CA LYS A 153 29.67 1.16 0.76
C LYS A 153 28.82 -0.03 0.32
N VAL A 154 27.87 -0.47 1.14
CA VAL A 154 27.00 -1.61 0.84
C VAL A 154 25.92 -1.21 -0.18
N VAL A 155 25.21 -0.10 0.02
CA VAL A 155 24.15 0.37 -0.89
C VAL A 155 24.74 0.70 -2.26
N LYS A 156 25.88 1.39 -2.35
CA LYS A 156 26.53 1.76 -3.62
C LYS A 156 26.98 0.55 -4.43
N ARG A 157 27.20 -0.61 -3.79
CA ARG A 157 27.55 -1.88 -4.46
C ARG A 157 26.32 -2.61 -5.02
N VAL A 158 25.13 -2.37 -4.46
CA VAL A 158 23.88 -3.02 -4.85
C VAL A 158 23.05 -2.10 -5.75
N CYS A 159 22.78 -0.87 -5.30
CA CYS A 159 22.04 0.17 -6.02
C CYS A 159 22.86 1.48 -6.06
N PRO A 160 23.74 1.67 -7.07
CA PRO A 160 24.65 2.83 -7.16
C PRO A 160 23.95 4.20 -7.17
N SER A 161 22.73 4.28 -7.71
CA SER A 161 21.93 5.52 -7.77
C SER A 161 21.47 5.99 -6.38
N LEU A 162 21.17 5.07 -5.47
CA LEU A 162 20.84 5.39 -4.08
C LEU A 162 22.10 5.68 -3.25
N GLY A 163 23.22 5.01 -3.54
CA GLY A 163 24.52 5.35 -2.95
C GLY A 163 24.86 6.84 -3.15
N GLY A 164 24.58 7.39 -4.33
CA GLY A 164 24.76 8.82 -4.62
C GLY A 164 23.87 9.77 -3.79
N LYS A 165 22.70 9.32 -3.30
CA LYS A 165 21.87 10.10 -2.35
C LYS A 165 22.57 10.21 -0.99
N ILE A 166 23.15 9.11 -0.50
CA ILE A 166 23.93 9.09 0.75
C ILE A 166 25.15 10.00 0.63
N SER A 167 25.94 9.88 -0.45
CA SER A 167 27.11 10.74 -0.67
C SER A 167 26.74 12.24 -0.68
N ARG A 168 25.59 12.59 -1.29
CA ARG A 168 25.09 13.97 -1.31
C ARG A 168 24.65 14.45 0.07
N TYR A 169 24.01 13.60 0.87
CA TYR A 169 23.68 13.90 2.26
C TYR A 169 24.94 14.22 3.09
N MET A 170 25.96 13.35 3.01
CA MET A 170 27.24 13.55 3.70
C MET A 170 27.94 14.87 3.31
N GLN A 171 27.89 15.24 2.02
CA GLN A 171 28.43 16.50 1.52
C GLN A 171 27.68 17.75 2.01
N LEU A 172 26.37 17.64 2.28
CA LEU A 172 25.53 18.75 2.73
C LEU A 172 25.61 18.99 4.24
N MET A 173 25.88 17.95 5.05
CA MET A 173 25.90 18.07 6.52
C MET A 173 27.25 18.50 7.09
N GLY A 174 28.36 18.13 6.42
CA GLY A 174 29.73 18.46 6.87
C GLY A 174 30.14 17.81 8.20
N PRO A 175 31.42 17.93 8.60
CA PRO A 175 31.87 17.47 9.92
C PRO A 175 31.49 18.52 10.97
N THR A 176 30.44 18.28 11.75
CA THR A 176 29.96 19.21 12.78
C THR A 176 29.99 18.61 14.20
N GLU A 177 30.23 19.50 15.17
CA GLU A 177 30.52 19.26 16.59
C GLU A 177 29.39 18.53 17.36
N PRO A 178 29.70 17.87 18.50
CA PRO A 178 28.69 17.25 19.35
C PRO A 178 27.66 18.28 19.89
N PRO A 179 26.41 17.86 20.13
CA PRO A 179 25.31 18.77 20.43
C PRO A 179 25.49 19.52 21.76
N ARG A 180 25.26 20.84 21.74
CA ARG A 180 25.13 21.65 22.95
C ARG A 180 23.91 21.23 23.75
N VAL A 181 24.13 20.75 24.97
CA VAL A 181 23.08 20.71 26.00
C VAL A 181 22.76 22.15 26.38
N GLN A 182 21.50 22.57 26.22
CA GLN A 182 21.00 23.79 26.85
C GLN A 182 20.56 23.45 28.27
N GLU A 183 21.39 23.81 29.26
CA GLU A 183 20.96 23.83 30.64
C GLU A 183 19.97 24.99 30.86
N THR A 184 18.71 24.66 31.18
CA THR A 184 17.80 25.58 31.85
C THR A 184 17.57 25.07 33.27
N GLY A 185 18.46 25.42 34.19
CA GLY A 185 18.34 25.04 35.59
C GLY A 185 17.28 25.86 36.33
N VAL A 186 16.38 25.17 37.02
CA VAL A 186 15.75 25.67 38.24
C VAL A 186 15.86 24.58 39.31
N SER A 187 16.23 24.97 40.53
CA SER A 187 16.74 24.07 41.55
C SER A 187 15.65 23.45 42.43
N GLU A 188 15.76 22.15 42.73
CA GLU A 188 15.32 21.59 44.00
C GLU A 188 16.44 20.74 44.63
N LYS A 189 16.79 21.05 45.88
CA LYS A 189 17.61 20.19 46.77
C LYS A 189 16.71 19.05 47.30
N TRP A 190 17.19 17.90 47.76
CA TRP A 190 17.88 17.59 49.02
C TRP A 190 18.19 16.06 49.02
N PRO A 191 18.99 15.50 49.96
CA PRO A 191 20.34 15.88 50.39
C PRO A 191 21.36 14.73 50.22
N GLU A 192 22.64 15.03 50.37
CA GLU A 192 23.73 14.04 50.41
C GLU A 192 23.78 13.27 51.74
N LEU A 193 24.23 12.01 51.68
CA LEU A 193 24.84 11.30 52.81
C LEU A 193 26.15 10.66 52.31
N GLU A 194 27.27 11.05 52.92
CA GLU A 194 28.60 10.54 52.63
C GLU A 194 28.80 9.11 53.16
N GLU A 195 29.61 8.30 52.47
CA GLU A 195 30.68 7.52 53.11
C GLU A 195 31.93 7.46 52.20
N GLY A 196 33.10 7.28 52.81
CA GLY A 196 34.41 7.63 52.23
C GLY A 196 35.14 6.56 51.38
N PRO A 197 36.42 6.84 51.00
CA PRO A 197 37.15 6.14 49.93
C PRO A 197 38.04 4.99 50.45
N PRO A 198 38.81 4.28 49.58
CA PRO A 198 40.20 4.72 49.39
C PRO A 198 40.89 4.45 48.02
N THR A 199 41.70 5.42 47.59
CA THR A 199 43.07 5.30 47.01
C THR A 199 43.43 4.49 45.73
N SER A 200 43.83 5.26 44.70
CA SER A 200 45.23 5.37 44.17
C SER A 200 45.72 4.59 42.92
N GLN A 201 46.79 5.17 42.35
CA GLN A 201 47.71 4.75 41.28
C GLN A 201 47.22 5.09 39.84
N ILE A 202 47.73 6.13 39.16
CA ILE A 202 49.11 6.52 38.76
C ILE A 202 49.70 5.63 37.66
N SER A 203 49.76 6.18 36.43
CA SER A 203 50.87 6.17 35.43
C SER A 203 50.26 6.62 34.09
N SER A 204 50.44 7.81 33.52
CA SER A 204 51.62 8.66 33.24
C SER A 204 52.46 8.22 32.02
N LEU A 205 53.05 9.23 31.35
CA LEU A 205 53.93 9.23 30.17
C LEU A 205 53.19 9.17 28.80
N THR A 206 53.13 10.23 27.97
CA THR A 206 54.16 11.12 27.35
C THR A 206 55.09 10.42 26.37
N LEU A 207 55.57 11.02 25.27
CA LEU A 207 55.15 12.16 24.41
C LEU A 207 56.11 12.10 23.19
N GLY A 208 55.67 12.45 21.98
CA GLY A 208 56.47 12.22 20.76
C GLY A 208 56.17 13.19 19.62
N THR A 209 56.56 14.46 19.80
CA THR A 209 56.50 15.49 18.76
C THR A 209 57.61 15.34 17.72
N PHE A 210 57.32 15.62 16.44
CA PHE A 210 58.29 16.18 15.50
C PHE A 210 57.63 17.10 14.47
N ASP A 211 58.00 18.38 14.57
CA ASP A 211 58.28 19.40 13.53
C ASP A 211 58.26 18.98 12.03
N SER A 212 57.98 19.84 11.03
CA SER A 212 57.68 21.30 11.03
C SER A 212 57.26 21.85 9.63
N LEU A 213 57.02 23.18 9.58
CA LEU A 213 57.18 24.14 8.44
C LEU A 213 56.13 24.29 7.32
N ASP A 214 55.31 25.34 7.47
CA ASP A 214 55.14 26.53 6.59
C ASP A 214 55.25 26.44 5.05
N ALA A 215 54.22 26.97 4.36
CA ALA A 215 54.39 28.00 3.31
C ALA A 215 53.07 28.68 2.83
N ARG A 216 52.99 30.00 3.02
CA ARG A 216 52.23 31.05 2.27
C ARG A 216 53.11 32.32 2.34
N PRO A 217 52.91 33.43 1.58
CA PRO A 217 51.69 33.87 0.86
C PRO A 217 51.98 34.52 -0.54
N GLU A 218 51.04 35.35 -1.05
CA GLU A 218 51.23 36.51 -1.98
C GLU A 218 51.40 36.26 -3.51
N ILE A 219 51.02 37.16 -4.47
CA ILE A 219 50.08 38.30 -4.50
C ILE A 219 49.61 38.62 -5.96
N SER A 220 48.32 38.95 -6.12
CA SER A 220 47.65 39.91 -7.04
C SER A 220 47.87 40.05 -8.58
N ARG A 221 46.72 40.47 -9.18
CA ARG A 221 46.49 41.39 -10.34
C ARG A 221 46.65 40.79 -11.75
N SER A 222 45.67 40.94 -12.65
CA SER A 222 45.01 42.22 -12.98
C SER A 222 43.64 42.09 -13.71
N GLN A 223 42.73 43.05 -13.40
CA GLN A 223 41.89 43.86 -14.32
C GLN A 223 40.67 43.23 -15.06
N SER A 224 39.52 43.92 -15.29
CA SER A 224 39.05 45.26 -14.82
C SER A 224 37.64 45.66 -15.33
N LEU A 225 36.92 46.53 -14.54
CA LEU A 225 35.84 47.49 -14.94
C LEU A 225 34.48 46.88 -15.41
N THR A 226 33.26 47.43 -15.25
CA THR A 226 32.58 48.59 -14.56
C THR A 226 31.05 48.34 -14.65
N SER A 227 30.06 48.97 -13.99
CA SER A 227 29.86 50.01 -12.93
C SER A 227 28.39 49.85 -12.45
N SER A 228 27.99 50.01 -11.18
CA SER A 228 27.85 51.22 -10.32
C SER A 228 26.81 52.26 -10.82
N SER A 229 25.98 52.91 -9.99
CA SER A 229 25.79 52.89 -8.52
C SER A 229 24.59 53.76 -8.04
N ASP A 230 23.94 53.32 -6.96
CA ASP A 230 23.44 54.05 -5.75
C ASP A 230 22.91 55.50 -5.75
N THR A 231 21.85 55.72 -4.94
CA THR A 231 21.82 56.57 -3.71
C THR A 231 20.65 56.12 -2.81
N LYS A 232 20.81 55.78 -1.51
CA LYS A 232 20.98 56.64 -0.29
C LYS A 232 19.75 57.53 0.03
N GLU A 233 19.27 57.73 1.28
CA GLU A 233 19.56 57.20 2.64
C GLU A 233 18.48 57.72 3.67
N MET A 234 18.61 57.37 4.97
CA MET A 234 17.84 57.88 6.16
C MET A 234 16.40 57.34 6.39
N GLY A 235 15.94 57.05 7.63
CA GLY A 235 16.62 56.98 8.95
C GLY A 235 15.65 56.99 10.16
N TYR A 236 16.02 56.32 11.27
CA TYR A 236 15.30 56.22 12.59
C TYR A 236 13.94 55.47 12.58
N GLY A 237 13.47 54.68 13.56
CA GLY A 237 13.85 54.44 14.98
C GLY A 237 13.03 55.30 15.96
N SER A 238 12.38 54.84 17.05
CA SER A 238 12.13 53.49 17.61
C SER A 238 11.07 53.56 18.77
N VAL A 239 10.49 52.41 19.16
CA VAL A 239 9.77 52.02 20.42
C VAL A 239 8.41 52.62 20.91
N TYR A 240 7.60 51.69 21.49
CA TYR A 240 6.47 51.79 22.45
C TYR A 240 5.13 52.45 22.01
N SER A 241 3.95 52.09 22.54
CA SER A 241 3.40 50.83 23.13
C SER A 241 1.88 50.99 23.35
N HIS A 242 1.09 49.91 23.30
CA HIS A 242 -0.37 49.81 23.62
C HIS A 242 -1.31 50.77 22.84
N HIS A 243 -2.46 50.34 22.31
CA HIS A 243 -3.58 49.72 23.03
C HIS A 243 -4.58 49.10 22.04
N VAL A 244 -5.36 48.11 22.49
CA VAL A 244 -6.52 47.61 21.75
C VAL A 244 -7.62 48.68 21.71
N SER A 245 -8.28 48.85 20.57
CA SER A 245 -9.56 49.56 20.46
C SER A 245 -10.38 48.97 19.33
N TYR A 246 -11.53 48.38 19.68
CA TYR A 246 -12.56 47.97 18.74
C TYR A 246 -13.32 49.19 18.22
N THR A 247 -13.40 49.38 16.91
CA THR A 247 -14.51 50.11 16.26
C THR A 247 -14.97 49.35 15.03
N SER A 248 -16.28 49.24 14.86
CA SER A 248 -16.95 48.47 13.81
C SER A 248 -17.49 49.39 12.72
N SER A 249 -17.46 48.95 11.46
CA SER A 249 -18.13 49.61 10.32
C SER A 249 -18.36 48.57 9.20
N PRO A 250 -19.62 48.19 8.88
CA PRO A 250 -19.89 47.04 8.00
C PRO A 250 -20.47 47.42 6.61
N GLU A 251 -19.62 47.82 5.65
CA GLU A 251 -20.09 48.20 4.29
C GLU A 251 -19.26 47.62 3.10
N GLN A 252 -18.49 46.54 3.28
CA GLN A 252 -17.69 45.95 2.18
C GLN A 252 -17.99 44.48 1.80
N ASN A 253 -19.01 43.84 2.39
CA ASN A 253 -19.28 42.42 2.14
C ASN A 253 -20.34 42.12 1.04
N PHE A 254 -20.94 43.12 0.41
CA PHE A 254 -22.07 42.87 -0.51
C PHE A 254 -21.67 42.32 -1.89
N SER A 255 -20.47 42.59 -2.40
CA SER A 255 -20.01 42.05 -3.69
C SER A 255 -19.60 40.57 -3.60
N HIS A 256 -18.86 40.21 -2.56
CA HIS A 256 -18.35 38.84 -2.38
C HIS A 256 -19.47 37.81 -2.20
N VAL A 257 -20.51 38.15 -1.44
CA VAL A 257 -21.68 37.28 -1.23
C VAL A 257 -22.45 37.05 -2.53
N LEU A 258 -22.52 38.03 -3.43
CA LEU A 258 -23.14 37.85 -4.75
C LEU A 258 -22.31 36.97 -5.68
N GLU A 259 -20.97 37.06 -5.65
CA GLU A 259 -20.10 36.14 -6.41
C GLU A 259 -20.15 34.71 -5.86
N GLU A 260 -20.13 34.52 -4.54
CA GLU A 260 -20.30 33.20 -3.92
C GLU A 260 -21.67 32.58 -4.24
N GLN A 261 -22.76 33.35 -4.14
CA GLN A 261 -24.10 32.87 -4.50
C GLN A 261 -24.27 32.56 -5.99
N LEU A 262 -23.63 33.33 -6.88
CA LEU A 262 -23.62 33.04 -8.32
C LEU A 262 -22.76 31.81 -8.63
N PHE A 263 -21.66 31.61 -7.91
CA PHE A 263 -20.84 30.40 -8.01
C PHE A 263 -21.63 29.17 -7.54
N GLU A 264 -22.22 29.21 -6.33
CA GLU A 264 -23.08 28.14 -5.81
C GLU A 264 -24.29 27.85 -6.71
N ALA A 265 -24.91 28.86 -7.31
CA ALA A 265 -25.98 28.69 -8.29
C ALA A 265 -25.51 28.01 -9.58
N SER A 266 -24.33 28.35 -10.09
CA SER A 266 -23.75 27.69 -11.27
C SER A 266 -23.34 26.24 -10.98
N VAL A 267 -22.78 26.00 -9.80
CA VAL A 267 -22.40 24.70 -9.25
C VAL A 267 -23.65 23.82 -9.13
N THR A 268 -24.66 24.24 -8.39
CA THR A 268 -25.92 23.49 -8.20
C THR A 268 -26.70 23.27 -9.50
N SER A 269 -26.63 24.20 -10.47
CA SER A 269 -27.21 23.98 -11.81
C SER A 269 -26.57 22.83 -12.59
N SER A 270 -25.31 22.46 -12.29
CA SER A 270 -24.59 21.37 -12.98
C SER A 270 -24.79 19.98 -12.36
N TYR A 271 -25.13 19.91 -11.06
CA TYR A 271 -25.33 18.62 -10.36
C TYR A 271 -26.70 17.96 -10.58
N ASN A 272 -27.62 18.62 -11.31
CA ASN A 272 -28.91 18.05 -11.67
C ASN A 272 -28.89 17.22 -12.97
N GLU A 273 -27.76 17.12 -13.66
CA GLU A 273 -27.56 16.06 -14.67
C GLU A 273 -27.16 14.76 -13.96
N GLU A 274 -28.07 13.78 -14.00
CA GLU A 274 -27.84 12.44 -13.47
C GLU A 274 -26.64 11.80 -14.19
N VAL A 275 -25.47 11.74 -13.53
CA VAL A 275 -24.19 11.30 -14.14
C VAL A 275 -24.26 9.82 -14.53
N LYS A 276 -24.72 9.59 -15.75
CA LYS A 276 -24.99 8.26 -16.29
C LYS A 276 -23.69 7.58 -16.72
N LEU A 277 -23.10 6.84 -15.78
CA LEU A 277 -21.94 5.97 -16.03
C LEU A 277 -22.13 5.13 -17.30
N GLU A 278 -21.20 5.27 -18.24
CA GLU A 278 -21.21 4.56 -19.52
C GLU A 278 -21.16 3.04 -19.33
N ALA A 279 -21.66 2.31 -20.33
CA ALA A 279 -21.56 0.85 -20.42
C ALA A 279 -20.71 0.42 -21.62
N TYR A 280 -20.13 -0.78 -21.57
CA TYR A 280 -19.50 -1.39 -22.75
C TYR A 280 -20.55 -1.77 -23.79
N ALA A 281 -20.16 -1.75 -25.07
CA ALA A 281 -20.96 -2.33 -26.13
C ALA A 281 -21.01 -3.85 -25.96
N MET A 282 -22.22 -4.35 -25.68
CA MET A 282 -22.53 -5.77 -25.49
C MET A 282 -23.66 -6.15 -26.48
N ASN A 283 -23.40 -6.00 -27.77
CA ASN A 283 -24.43 -6.08 -28.82
C ASN A 283 -23.90 -6.58 -30.18
N ARG A 284 -22.73 -7.23 -30.19
CA ARG A 284 -22.17 -7.85 -31.39
C ARG A 284 -22.83 -9.20 -31.67
N GLU A 285 -22.39 -9.85 -32.75
CA GLU A 285 -22.95 -11.12 -33.22
C GLU A 285 -22.75 -12.27 -32.20
N LYS A 286 -21.64 -12.25 -31.45
CA LYS A 286 -21.34 -13.22 -30.38
C LYS A 286 -20.96 -12.48 -29.10
N SER A 287 -21.42 -12.96 -27.94
CA SER A 287 -20.96 -12.45 -26.62
C SER A 287 -19.45 -12.64 -26.48
N GLY A 288 -18.95 -13.83 -26.84
CA GLY A 288 -17.53 -14.13 -26.95
C GLY A 288 -17.18 -15.57 -26.57
N PHE A 289 -15.89 -15.85 -26.34
CA PHE A 289 -15.46 -17.13 -25.79
C PHE A 289 -15.59 -17.15 -24.27
N CYS A 290 -16.00 -18.31 -23.72
CA CYS A 290 -15.91 -18.60 -22.29
C CYS A 290 -15.04 -19.85 -22.07
N LEU A 291 -13.79 -19.65 -21.64
CA LEU A 291 -12.86 -20.73 -21.35
C LEU A 291 -13.06 -21.22 -19.91
N ILE A 292 -13.27 -22.52 -19.70
CA ILE A 292 -13.43 -23.12 -18.36
C ILE A 292 -12.33 -24.14 -18.14
N ILE A 293 -11.35 -23.81 -17.31
CA ILE A 293 -10.25 -24.70 -16.92
C ILE A 293 -10.62 -25.36 -15.59
N ASN A 294 -10.92 -26.65 -15.62
CA ASN A 294 -11.31 -27.43 -14.45
C ASN A 294 -10.24 -28.47 -14.11
N ASN A 295 -9.49 -28.24 -13.04
CA ASN A 295 -8.53 -29.19 -12.51
C ASN A 295 -9.17 -29.96 -11.35
N TYR A 296 -9.41 -31.26 -11.55
CA TYR A 296 -9.99 -32.20 -10.59
C TYR A 296 -8.93 -33.14 -10.01
N ASN A 297 -8.12 -33.79 -10.85
CA ASN A 297 -7.21 -34.87 -10.48
C ASN A 297 -5.79 -34.34 -10.29
N PHE A 298 -5.25 -34.43 -9.07
CA PHE A 298 -3.88 -33.99 -8.74
C PHE A 298 -2.97 -35.17 -8.37
N SER A 299 -3.34 -36.40 -8.73
CA SER A 299 -2.52 -37.60 -8.42
C SER A 299 -1.13 -37.61 -9.06
N SER A 300 -0.91 -36.85 -10.14
CA SER A 300 0.38 -36.62 -10.80
C SER A 300 1.18 -35.44 -10.24
N SER A 301 0.64 -34.73 -9.24
CA SER A 301 1.25 -33.54 -8.67
C SER A 301 2.53 -33.87 -7.89
N LYS A 302 3.58 -33.06 -8.10
CA LYS A 302 4.85 -33.19 -7.34
C LYS A 302 4.71 -32.77 -5.88
N ILE A 303 3.65 -32.02 -5.54
CA ILE A 303 3.27 -31.62 -4.19
C ILE A 303 1.96 -32.31 -3.78
N ASN A 304 1.76 -32.56 -2.49
CA ASN A 304 0.64 -33.38 -1.98
C ASN A 304 -0.72 -32.64 -2.03
N LEU A 305 -1.32 -32.57 -3.22
CA LEU A 305 -2.63 -31.98 -3.49
C LEU A 305 -3.70 -33.07 -3.67
N LYS A 306 -4.88 -32.87 -3.07
CA LYS A 306 -6.01 -33.83 -3.08
C LYS A 306 -6.96 -33.56 -4.25
N ASN A 307 -7.68 -34.58 -4.72
CA ASN A 307 -8.68 -34.38 -5.80
C ASN A 307 -9.82 -33.41 -5.39
N ARG A 308 -10.36 -32.68 -6.38
CA ARG A 308 -11.32 -31.58 -6.17
C ARG A 308 -12.80 -31.99 -6.35
N GLU A 309 -13.23 -33.05 -5.64
CA GLU A 309 -14.63 -33.53 -5.57
C GLU A 309 -15.72 -32.45 -5.64
N GLY A 310 -16.67 -32.56 -6.58
CA GLY A 310 -17.76 -31.58 -6.77
C GLY A 310 -17.43 -30.42 -7.72
N THR A 311 -16.18 -30.25 -8.16
CA THR A 311 -15.82 -29.23 -9.17
C THR A 311 -16.45 -29.49 -10.55
N LEU A 312 -16.95 -30.70 -10.80
CA LEU A 312 -17.72 -31.01 -12.00
C LEU A 312 -19.10 -30.34 -11.99
N THR A 313 -19.74 -30.21 -10.82
CA THR A 313 -20.98 -29.45 -10.63
C THR A 313 -20.76 -27.98 -10.97
N ASP A 314 -19.67 -27.38 -10.46
CA ASP A 314 -19.25 -26.02 -10.81
C ASP A 314 -19.04 -25.86 -12.32
N THR A 315 -18.35 -26.82 -12.96
CA THR A 315 -18.08 -26.80 -14.40
C THR A 315 -19.36 -26.78 -15.23
N LYS A 316 -20.32 -27.67 -14.92
CA LYS A 316 -21.63 -27.73 -15.60
C LYS A 316 -22.42 -26.45 -15.40
N ASN A 317 -22.48 -25.94 -14.16
CA ASN A 317 -23.26 -24.75 -13.82
C ASN A 317 -22.70 -23.51 -14.53
N LEU A 318 -21.36 -23.37 -14.60
CA LEU A 318 -20.72 -22.32 -15.40
C LEU A 318 -20.99 -22.47 -16.90
N GLU A 319 -20.83 -23.68 -17.44
CA GLU A 319 -21.07 -23.93 -18.86
C GLU A 319 -22.51 -23.59 -19.25
N ALA A 320 -23.50 -24.09 -18.51
CA ALA A 320 -24.91 -23.82 -18.76
C ALA A 320 -25.25 -22.32 -18.67
N VAL A 321 -24.72 -21.61 -17.67
CA VAL A 321 -24.96 -20.16 -17.51
C VAL A 321 -24.30 -19.35 -18.62
N PHE A 322 -23.03 -19.63 -18.97
CA PHE A 322 -22.35 -18.86 -20.01
C PHE A 322 -22.85 -19.19 -21.42
N GLN A 323 -23.24 -20.44 -21.72
CA GLN A 323 -23.98 -20.76 -22.96
C GLN A 323 -25.32 -20.01 -23.02
N TRP A 324 -26.06 -19.94 -21.91
CA TRP A 324 -27.29 -19.16 -21.82
C TRP A 324 -27.07 -17.65 -22.04
N LEU A 325 -25.95 -17.10 -21.57
CA LEU A 325 -25.49 -15.73 -21.84
C LEU A 325 -24.92 -15.53 -23.27
N GLY A 326 -24.97 -16.54 -24.14
CA GLY A 326 -24.56 -16.45 -25.55
C GLY A 326 -23.06 -16.62 -25.81
N PHE A 327 -22.30 -17.17 -24.84
CA PHE A 327 -20.87 -17.45 -25.02
C PHE A 327 -20.63 -18.81 -25.68
N GLU A 328 -19.53 -18.88 -26.44
CA GLU A 328 -18.99 -20.12 -26.99
C GLU A 328 -18.09 -20.80 -25.93
N THR A 329 -18.67 -21.71 -25.14
CA THR A 329 -17.97 -22.35 -24.02
C THR A 329 -16.94 -23.37 -24.47
N HIS A 330 -15.82 -23.40 -23.75
CA HIS A 330 -14.71 -24.31 -24.02
C HIS A 330 -14.21 -24.89 -22.69
N VAL A 331 -14.65 -26.09 -22.34
CA VAL A 331 -14.22 -26.79 -21.12
C VAL A 331 -12.92 -27.55 -21.37
N LYS A 332 -11.95 -27.40 -20.45
CA LYS A 332 -10.68 -28.15 -20.41
C LYS A 332 -10.51 -28.78 -19.03
N GLN A 333 -10.06 -30.03 -19.00
CA GLN A 333 -10.04 -30.88 -17.82
C GLN A 333 -8.60 -31.31 -17.51
N ASP A 334 -8.19 -31.18 -16.25
CA ASP A 334 -6.92 -31.66 -15.70
C ASP A 334 -5.67 -31.19 -16.49
N PHE A 335 -5.49 -29.87 -16.62
CA PHE A 335 -4.35 -29.28 -17.33
C PHE A 335 -3.17 -28.96 -16.39
N SER A 336 -1.97 -29.33 -16.83
CA SER A 336 -0.68 -28.93 -16.21
C SER A 336 -0.41 -27.44 -16.42
N ARG A 337 0.56 -26.87 -15.67
CA ARG A 337 1.01 -25.48 -15.84
C ARG A 337 1.27 -25.14 -17.32
N GLN A 338 2.04 -25.97 -18.01
CA GLN A 338 2.40 -25.71 -19.40
C GLN A 338 1.19 -25.75 -20.34
N GLN A 339 0.25 -26.69 -20.12
CA GLN A 339 -0.98 -26.77 -20.92
C GLN A 339 -1.91 -25.59 -20.67
N ILE A 340 -2.00 -25.09 -19.42
CA ILE A 340 -2.76 -23.87 -19.09
C ILE A 340 -2.17 -22.67 -19.84
N LEU A 341 -0.86 -22.46 -19.76
CA LEU A 341 -0.22 -21.32 -20.43
C LEU A 341 -0.37 -21.38 -21.95
N THR A 342 -0.10 -22.53 -22.58
CA THR A 342 -0.28 -22.70 -24.03
C THR A 342 -1.72 -22.41 -24.45
N LEU A 343 -2.71 -22.96 -23.74
CA LEU A 343 -4.13 -22.75 -23.99
C LEU A 343 -4.53 -21.26 -23.90
N LEU A 344 -3.99 -20.51 -22.94
CA LEU A 344 -4.31 -19.10 -22.76
C LEU A 344 -3.67 -18.24 -23.86
N TRP A 345 -2.44 -18.56 -24.29
CA TRP A 345 -1.83 -17.95 -25.47
C TRP A 345 -2.59 -18.28 -26.76
N ASP A 346 -3.05 -19.51 -26.95
CA ASP A 346 -3.89 -19.91 -28.09
C ASP A 346 -5.18 -19.09 -28.15
N PHE A 347 -5.84 -18.83 -27.01
CA PHE A 347 -7.05 -17.99 -26.95
C PHE A 347 -6.76 -16.49 -27.04
N GLY A 348 -5.64 -16.01 -26.51
CA GLY A 348 -5.17 -14.63 -26.69
C GLY A 348 -4.88 -14.30 -28.16
N GLY A 349 -4.34 -15.27 -28.92
CA GLY A 349 -4.06 -15.16 -30.35
C GLY A 349 -5.26 -15.31 -31.30
N LYS A 350 -6.47 -15.60 -30.80
CA LYS A 350 -7.68 -15.66 -31.64
C LYS A 350 -8.17 -14.27 -32.05
N ASP A 351 -8.96 -14.20 -33.12
CA ASP A 351 -9.70 -12.99 -33.44
C ASP A 351 -10.97 -12.87 -32.59
N HIS A 352 -11.05 -11.81 -31.79
CA HIS A 352 -12.20 -11.45 -30.97
C HIS A 352 -12.94 -10.22 -31.53
N THR A 353 -12.63 -9.74 -32.74
CA THR A 353 -13.14 -8.47 -33.29
C THR A 353 -14.67 -8.39 -33.26
N ASN A 354 -15.35 -9.46 -33.65
CA ASN A 354 -16.82 -9.57 -33.66
C ASN A 354 -17.43 -10.08 -32.34
N MET A 355 -16.63 -10.11 -31.26
CA MET A 355 -17.06 -10.50 -29.91
C MET A 355 -17.17 -9.30 -28.98
N ASP A 356 -18.11 -9.34 -28.03
CA ASP A 356 -18.32 -8.27 -27.04
C ASP A 356 -17.25 -8.29 -25.93
N CYS A 357 -16.94 -9.47 -25.39
CA CYS A 357 -15.96 -9.63 -24.31
C CYS A 357 -15.30 -11.02 -24.30
N PHE A 358 -14.39 -11.25 -23.36
CA PHE A 358 -13.79 -12.56 -23.11
C PHE A 358 -14.05 -12.99 -21.65
N VAL A 359 -14.33 -14.28 -21.45
CA VAL A 359 -14.50 -14.90 -20.12
C VAL A 359 -13.53 -16.07 -19.93
N CYS A 360 -12.88 -16.13 -18.77
CA CYS A 360 -12.09 -17.29 -18.34
C CYS A 360 -12.40 -17.67 -16.89
N CYS A 361 -12.86 -18.90 -16.67
CA CYS A 361 -13.13 -19.48 -15.36
C CYS A 361 -12.03 -20.51 -15.03
N VAL A 362 -11.41 -20.42 -13.86
CA VAL A 362 -10.37 -21.36 -13.42
C VAL A 362 -10.76 -22.00 -12.09
N LEU A 363 -10.96 -23.32 -12.11
CA LEU A 363 -11.34 -24.13 -10.96
C LEU A 363 -10.15 -25.02 -10.58
N SER A 364 -9.37 -24.63 -9.57
CA SER A 364 -8.14 -25.37 -9.19
C SER A 364 -7.85 -25.30 -7.69
N HIS A 365 -6.73 -25.89 -7.26
CA HIS A 365 -6.05 -25.47 -6.04
C HIS A 365 -5.32 -24.16 -6.29
N GLY A 366 -5.02 -23.43 -5.22
CA GLY A 366 -4.35 -22.15 -5.33
C GLY A 366 -3.21 -21.96 -4.34
N VAL A 367 -2.44 -20.94 -4.65
CA VAL A 367 -1.26 -20.42 -3.96
C VAL A 367 -1.47 -18.91 -3.88
N PRO A 368 -0.91 -18.18 -2.89
CA PRO A 368 -1.01 -16.72 -2.87
C PRO A 368 -0.58 -16.11 -4.22
N GLY A 369 -1.48 -15.39 -4.88
CA GLY A 369 -1.22 -14.77 -6.19
C GLY A 369 -1.26 -15.71 -7.39
N GLY A 370 -1.77 -16.94 -7.26
CA GLY A 370 -1.82 -17.90 -8.36
C GLY A 370 -2.72 -19.13 -8.17
N VAL A 371 -2.61 -20.05 -9.13
CA VAL A 371 -3.30 -21.35 -9.18
C VAL A 371 -2.31 -22.47 -9.49
N TYR A 372 -2.63 -23.71 -9.15
CA TYR A 372 -1.83 -24.87 -9.55
C TYR A 372 -2.34 -25.52 -10.84
N GLY A 373 -1.41 -25.96 -11.69
CA GLY A 373 -1.68 -27.04 -12.66
C GLY A 373 -1.77 -28.40 -11.96
N VAL A 374 -2.30 -29.43 -12.64
CA VAL A 374 -2.40 -30.79 -12.06
C VAL A 374 -1.04 -31.46 -11.79
N ASP A 375 0.02 -30.96 -12.41
CA ASP A 375 1.42 -31.29 -12.16
C ASP A 375 1.98 -30.71 -10.84
N GLY A 376 1.19 -29.87 -10.15
CA GLY A 376 1.58 -29.20 -8.92
C GLY A 376 2.48 -27.98 -9.15
N ALA A 377 2.64 -27.54 -10.40
CA ALA A 377 3.40 -26.34 -10.73
C ALA A 377 2.49 -25.10 -10.75
N GLU A 378 3.04 -23.96 -10.32
CA GLU A 378 2.29 -22.70 -10.15
C GLU A 378 2.10 -21.95 -11.47
N VAL A 379 0.91 -21.42 -11.67
CA VAL A 379 0.57 -20.41 -12.68
C VAL A 379 0.19 -19.14 -11.93
N ARG A 380 0.95 -18.06 -12.10
CA ARG A 380 0.67 -16.77 -11.46
C ARG A 380 -0.55 -16.10 -12.10
N LEU A 381 -1.28 -15.29 -11.34
CA LEU A 381 -2.39 -14.50 -11.87
C LEU A 381 -1.94 -13.60 -13.03
N SER A 382 -0.75 -12.99 -12.95
CA SER A 382 -0.18 -12.19 -14.05
C SER A 382 0.03 -13.01 -15.32
N GLU A 383 0.47 -14.28 -15.23
CA GLU A 383 0.59 -15.19 -16.37
C GLU A 383 -0.76 -15.61 -16.96
N LEU A 384 -1.83 -15.67 -16.15
CA LEU A 384 -3.19 -15.92 -16.66
C LEU A 384 -3.75 -14.75 -17.48
N LEU A 385 -3.45 -13.51 -17.06
CA LEU A 385 -3.99 -12.29 -17.65
C LEU A 385 -3.18 -11.79 -18.86
N GLN A 386 -1.85 -11.94 -18.82
CA GLN A 386 -0.90 -11.40 -19.81
C GLN A 386 -1.24 -11.68 -21.28
N PRO A 387 -1.71 -12.88 -21.69
CA PRO A 387 -2.05 -13.16 -23.10
C PRO A 387 -3.20 -12.30 -23.64
N PHE A 388 -4.00 -11.68 -22.76
CA PHE A 388 -5.16 -10.86 -23.10
C PHE A 388 -4.92 -9.35 -22.89
N SER A 389 -3.67 -8.95 -22.61
CA SER A 389 -3.26 -7.54 -22.56
C SER A 389 -3.56 -6.79 -23.86
N ALA A 390 -3.61 -5.46 -23.80
CA ALA A 390 -3.79 -4.62 -24.98
C ALA A 390 -2.66 -4.79 -26.00
N HIS A 391 -1.46 -5.17 -25.55
CA HIS A 391 -0.29 -5.43 -26.39
C HIS A 391 -0.33 -6.80 -27.08
N HIS A 392 -0.85 -7.84 -26.43
CA HIS A 392 -0.88 -9.20 -26.98
C HIS A 392 -2.19 -9.55 -27.71
N CYS A 393 -3.33 -8.97 -27.29
CA CYS A 393 -4.65 -9.24 -27.87
C CYS A 393 -5.34 -7.94 -28.30
N THR A 394 -4.93 -7.39 -29.45
CA THR A 394 -5.46 -6.11 -29.98
C THR A 394 -6.97 -6.14 -30.24
N SER A 395 -7.53 -7.30 -30.61
CA SER A 395 -8.98 -7.48 -30.87
C SER A 395 -9.86 -7.45 -29.61
N LEU A 396 -9.25 -7.49 -28.41
CA LEU A 396 -9.88 -7.29 -27.09
C LEU A 396 -9.58 -5.92 -26.43
N GLN A 397 -8.98 -4.98 -27.15
CA GLN A 397 -8.85 -3.60 -26.66
C GLN A 397 -10.24 -2.96 -26.47
N GLN A 398 -10.41 -2.21 -25.38
CA GLN A 398 -11.68 -1.56 -25.00
C GLN A 398 -12.87 -2.51 -24.75
N LYS A 399 -12.60 -3.83 -24.64
CA LYS A 399 -13.58 -4.87 -24.34
C LYS A 399 -13.33 -5.50 -22.96
N PRO A 400 -14.39 -5.90 -22.22
CA PRO A 400 -14.21 -6.55 -20.93
C PRO A 400 -13.45 -7.88 -21.04
N LYS A 401 -12.56 -8.12 -20.07
CA LYS A 401 -11.77 -9.35 -19.93
C LYS A 401 -12.00 -9.90 -18.54
N LEU A 402 -12.89 -10.89 -18.44
CA LEU A 402 -13.54 -11.31 -17.21
C LEU A 402 -12.98 -12.64 -16.72
N PHE A 403 -12.30 -12.65 -15.58
CA PHE A 403 -11.68 -13.83 -15.00
C PHE A 403 -12.37 -14.20 -13.69
N PHE A 404 -12.79 -15.46 -13.54
CA PHE A 404 -13.43 -15.98 -12.32
C PHE A 404 -12.59 -17.13 -11.75
N ILE A 405 -11.92 -16.89 -10.62
CA ILE A 405 -10.91 -17.79 -10.09
C ILE A 405 -11.41 -18.44 -8.80
N GLN A 406 -11.73 -19.73 -8.88
CA GLN A 406 -12.14 -20.58 -7.77
C GLN A 406 -10.94 -21.42 -7.30
N ALA A 407 -10.08 -20.77 -6.52
CA ALA A 407 -8.93 -21.37 -5.86
C ALA A 407 -8.73 -20.74 -4.46
N CYS A 408 -8.18 -21.50 -3.51
CA CYS A 408 -7.75 -20.95 -2.21
C CYS A 408 -6.59 -19.95 -2.43
N GLN A 409 -6.50 -18.89 -1.63
CA GLN A 409 -5.39 -17.94 -1.67
C GLN A 409 -4.50 -18.03 -0.41
N GLY A 410 -4.67 -19.08 0.38
CA GLY A 410 -3.77 -19.50 1.45
C GLY A 410 -4.35 -20.67 2.25
N ILE A 411 -3.83 -20.85 3.47
CA ILE A 411 -4.13 -22.00 4.34
C ILE A 411 -5.02 -21.66 5.55
N GLN A 412 -5.39 -20.39 5.74
CA GLN A 412 -6.18 -19.96 6.90
C GLN A 412 -7.69 -20.18 6.66
N GLU A 413 -8.41 -20.61 7.69
CA GLU A 413 -9.89 -20.68 7.65
C GLU A 413 -10.49 -19.38 8.19
N GLN A 414 -11.36 -18.72 7.43
CA GLN A 414 -12.10 -17.56 7.92
C GLN A 414 -13.10 -18.00 9.00
N LYS A 415 -12.91 -17.48 10.22
CA LYS A 415 -13.77 -17.75 11.37
C LYS A 415 -15.02 -16.90 11.30
N ALA A 416 -16.15 -17.44 11.76
CA ALA A 416 -17.34 -16.63 12.02
C ALA A 416 -17.08 -15.63 13.16
N VAL A 417 -17.34 -14.35 12.90
CA VAL A 417 -17.49 -13.32 13.92
C VAL A 417 -18.99 -13.19 14.21
N PHE A 418 -19.39 -13.42 15.45
CA PHE A 418 -20.78 -13.23 15.88
C PHE A 418 -20.96 -11.77 16.29
N LEU A 419 -21.89 -11.07 15.64
CA LEU A 419 -22.26 -9.70 16.01
C LEU A 419 -22.93 -9.69 17.39
N GLN A 420 -22.20 -9.24 18.42
CA GLN A 420 -22.79 -8.67 19.62
C GLN A 420 -22.77 -7.14 19.52
N SER A 421 -23.85 -6.52 19.95
CA SER A 421 -23.98 -5.07 20.10
C SER A 421 -23.09 -4.55 21.23
N ASP A 422 -22.41 -3.44 20.96
CA ASP A 422 -21.80 -2.48 21.89
C ASP A 422 -20.88 -3.04 23.00
N GLY A 423 -19.58 -3.17 22.72
CA GLY A 423 -18.55 -3.41 23.74
C GLY A 423 -17.23 -3.96 23.16
N PRO A 424 -16.05 -3.56 23.69
CA PRO A 424 -14.78 -3.82 23.01
C PRO A 424 -14.23 -5.23 23.28
N LEU A 425 -14.13 -6.05 22.23
CA LEU A 425 -13.30 -7.26 22.23
C LEU A 425 -12.52 -7.35 20.91
N GLY A 426 -11.19 -7.27 21.02
CA GLY A 426 -10.30 -7.32 19.87
C GLY A 426 -10.26 -8.70 19.21
N VAL A 427 -10.27 -8.72 17.88
CA VAL A 427 -9.92 -9.90 17.08
C VAL A 427 -8.97 -9.46 15.96
N THR A 428 -7.84 -10.15 15.89
CA THR A 428 -6.72 -9.93 14.97
C THR A 428 -7.09 -10.10 13.49
N SER A 429 -6.52 -9.27 12.60
CA SER A 429 -6.44 -9.59 11.16
C SER A 429 -5.27 -8.90 10.46
N ASP A 430 -4.08 -9.52 10.49
CA ASP A 430 -2.99 -9.19 9.56
C ASP A 430 -3.34 -9.65 8.13
N ALA A 431 -3.81 -8.75 7.25
CA ALA A 431 -4.08 -9.08 5.85
C ALA A 431 -4.01 -7.88 4.89
N PHE A 432 -2.80 -7.42 4.56
CA PHE A 432 -2.54 -6.71 3.30
C PHE A 432 -1.38 -7.37 2.56
N VAL A 433 -1.71 -8.32 1.69
CA VAL A 433 -0.82 -8.72 0.60
C VAL A 433 -1.32 -7.96 -0.62
N PRO A 434 -0.63 -6.90 -1.08
CA PRO A 434 -0.95 -6.33 -2.37
C PRO A 434 -0.78 -7.42 -3.44
N LEU A 435 -1.75 -7.56 -4.34
CA LEU A 435 -1.55 -8.36 -5.56
C LEU A 435 -0.48 -7.64 -6.40
N GLU A 436 0.78 -7.99 -6.18
CA GLU A 436 1.90 -7.39 -6.92
C GLU A 436 1.72 -7.64 -8.42
N SER A 437 1.67 -6.55 -9.19
CA SER A 437 1.41 -6.52 -10.63
C SER A 437 0.04 -7.07 -11.07
N PHE A 438 -1.00 -6.26 -10.92
CA PHE A 438 -1.98 -6.19 -12.01
C PHE A 438 -1.26 -5.75 -13.29
N PRO A 439 -1.52 -6.36 -14.46
CA PRO A 439 -1.07 -5.79 -15.73
C PRO A 439 -1.55 -4.35 -15.85
N THR A 440 -0.77 -3.47 -16.49
CA THR A 440 -1.12 -2.06 -16.74
C THR A 440 -2.29 -1.88 -17.74
N ASP A 441 -3.02 -2.96 -18.00
CA ASP A 441 -4.06 -3.07 -19.00
C ASP A 441 -5.45 -2.75 -18.42
N ALA A 442 -6.17 -1.91 -19.15
CA ALA A 442 -7.54 -1.57 -18.82
C ALA A 442 -8.53 -2.69 -19.20
N ASP A 443 -9.74 -2.56 -18.64
CA ASP A 443 -10.91 -3.37 -18.97
C ASP A 443 -10.84 -4.83 -18.49
N PHE A 444 -10.02 -5.13 -17.48
CA PHE A 444 -10.02 -6.43 -16.79
C PHE A 444 -10.96 -6.44 -15.58
N LEU A 445 -11.52 -7.60 -15.27
CA LEU A 445 -12.16 -7.94 -14.00
C LEU A 445 -11.67 -9.31 -13.54
N LEU A 446 -11.34 -9.43 -12.26
CA LEU A 446 -10.87 -10.63 -11.60
C LEU A 446 -11.76 -10.90 -10.37
N GLY A 447 -12.71 -11.82 -10.50
CA GLY A 447 -13.53 -12.32 -9.39
C GLY A 447 -12.81 -13.46 -8.66
N MET A 448 -12.23 -13.18 -7.50
CA MET A 448 -11.59 -14.19 -6.65
C MET A 448 -12.61 -14.79 -5.69
N ALA A 449 -12.62 -16.11 -5.55
CA ALA A 449 -13.55 -16.82 -4.66
C ALA A 449 -13.33 -16.56 -3.16
N THR A 450 -12.14 -16.09 -2.76
CA THR A 450 -11.78 -15.80 -1.37
C THR A 450 -10.70 -14.71 -1.33
N VAL A 451 -10.62 -13.93 -0.24
CA VAL A 451 -9.58 -12.92 -0.04
C VAL A 451 -8.20 -13.57 0.18
N PRO A 452 -7.07 -12.85 0.00
CA PRO A 452 -5.72 -13.38 0.21
C PRO A 452 -5.52 -14.07 1.57
N ASN A 453 -4.67 -15.10 1.62
CA ASN A 453 -4.35 -15.95 2.77
C ASN A 453 -5.42 -16.98 3.20
N PHE A 454 -6.66 -16.91 2.69
CA PHE A 454 -7.74 -17.80 3.14
C PHE A 454 -8.11 -18.92 2.15
N VAL A 455 -8.79 -19.94 2.68
CA VAL A 455 -9.38 -21.03 1.91
C VAL A 455 -10.72 -20.61 1.27
N SER A 456 -11.14 -21.39 0.26
CA SER A 456 -12.49 -21.33 -0.35
C SER A 456 -13.17 -22.70 -0.20
N PHE A 457 -14.46 -22.73 0.14
CA PHE A 457 -15.17 -23.97 0.48
C PHE A 457 -15.88 -24.63 -0.71
N ARG A 458 -15.94 -25.95 -0.64
CA ARG A 458 -16.50 -26.84 -1.65
C ARG A 458 -17.35 -27.92 -1.01
N ASP A 459 -18.62 -27.95 -1.37
CA ASP A 459 -19.50 -29.10 -1.15
C ASP A 459 -19.18 -30.15 -2.23
N LYS A 460 -19.04 -31.43 -1.84
CA LYS A 460 -18.67 -32.51 -2.77
C LYS A 460 -19.79 -32.87 -3.76
N LYS A 461 -21.03 -32.43 -3.50
CA LYS A 461 -22.22 -32.65 -4.33
C LYS A 461 -22.68 -31.36 -5.00
N GLN A 462 -22.79 -30.27 -4.22
CA GLN A 462 -23.41 -29.00 -4.64
C GLN A 462 -22.42 -27.98 -5.25
N GLY A 463 -21.15 -28.35 -5.43
CA GLY A 463 -20.12 -27.44 -5.94
C GLY A 463 -19.55 -26.48 -4.89
N THR A 464 -18.83 -25.45 -5.33
CA THR A 464 -18.27 -24.40 -4.47
C THR A 464 -19.28 -23.31 -4.19
N TRP A 465 -19.21 -22.73 -2.97
CA TRP A 465 -20.13 -21.65 -2.56
C TRP A 465 -20.07 -20.46 -3.51
N TYR A 466 -18.85 -20.08 -3.93
CA TYR A 466 -18.64 -18.97 -4.85
C TYR A 466 -19.24 -19.21 -6.24
N ILE A 467 -18.93 -20.34 -6.90
CA ILE A 467 -19.42 -20.59 -8.26
C ILE A 467 -20.93 -20.83 -8.27
N ARG A 468 -21.47 -21.53 -7.27
CA ARG A 468 -22.92 -21.69 -7.09
C ARG A 468 -23.61 -20.34 -6.98
N SER A 469 -23.14 -19.47 -6.09
CA SER A 469 -23.70 -18.13 -5.89
C SER A 469 -23.58 -17.29 -7.16
N LEU A 470 -22.39 -17.25 -7.79
CA LEU A 470 -22.15 -16.56 -9.07
C LEU A 470 -23.15 -16.97 -10.15
N CYS A 471 -23.33 -18.27 -10.38
CA CYS A 471 -24.28 -18.80 -11.35
C CYS A 471 -25.73 -18.39 -11.01
N GLN A 472 -26.14 -18.55 -9.75
CA GLN A 472 -27.49 -18.19 -9.29
C GLN A 472 -27.78 -16.68 -9.44
N LYS A 473 -26.86 -15.81 -9.02
CA LYS A 473 -27.01 -14.36 -9.12
C LYS A 473 -26.99 -13.88 -10.57
N LEU A 474 -26.16 -14.46 -11.44
CA LEU A 474 -26.20 -14.18 -12.89
C LEU A 474 -27.58 -14.52 -13.49
N LEU A 475 -28.13 -15.72 -13.22
CA LEU A 475 -29.46 -16.11 -13.69
C LEU A 475 -30.60 -15.20 -13.19
N LEU A 476 -30.48 -14.70 -11.96
CA LEU A 476 -31.49 -13.86 -11.32
C LEU A 476 -31.44 -12.40 -11.80
N LEU A 477 -30.23 -11.84 -11.94
CA LEU A 477 -30.00 -10.39 -12.05
C LEU A 477 -29.70 -9.91 -13.47
N VAL A 478 -29.10 -10.73 -14.34
CA VAL A 478 -28.90 -10.36 -15.76
C VAL A 478 -30.23 -10.03 -16.46
N PRO A 479 -31.33 -10.81 -16.30
CA PRO A 479 -32.62 -10.47 -16.91
C PRO A 479 -33.26 -9.18 -16.40
N ARG A 480 -32.73 -8.59 -15.32
CA ARG A 480 -33.13 -7.31 -14.72
C ARG A 480 -32.25 -6.14 -15.18
N GLY A 481 -31.24 -6.38 -16.02
CA GLY A 481 -30.33 -5.34 -16.52
C GLY A 481 -29.31 -4.83 -15.49
N ILE A 482 -29.07 -5.57 -14.42
CA ILE A 482 -28.10 -5.22 -13.38
C ILE A 482 -26.67 -5.43 -13.91
N ASP A 483 -25.75 -4.50 -13.60
CA ASP A 483 -24.36 -4.59 -14.01
C ASP A 483 -23.57 -5.63 -13.22
N LEU A 484 -22.50 -6.16 -13.82
CA LEU A 484 -21.71 -7.25 -13.27
C LEU A 484 -21.07 -6.95 -11.90
N LEU A 485 -20.68 -5.70 -11.61
CA LEU A 485 -20.12 -5.38 -10.29
C LEU A 485 -21.21 -5.45 -9.22
N SER A 486 -22.40 -4.91 -9.50
CA SER A 486 -23.57 -5.06 -8.62
C SER A 486 -23.98 -6.53 -8.44
N ILE A 487 -23.89 -7.37 -9.49
CA ILE A 487 -24.09 -8.82 -9.37
C ILE A 487 -23.04 -9.47 -8.45
N LEU A 488 -21.77 -9.08 -8.55
CA LEU A 488 -20.70 -9.60 -7.71
C LEU A 488 -20.80 -9.12 -6.25
N THR A 489 -21.31 -7.92 -6.00
CA THR A 489 -21.68 -7.46 -4.64
C THR A 489 -22.77 -8.36 -4.03
N GLU A 490 -23.75 -8.78 -4.83
CA GLU A 490 -24.77 -9.73 -4.41
C GLU A 490 -24.22 -11.16 -4.19
N VAL A 491 -23.20 -11.58 -4.94
CA VAL A 491 -22.44 -12.83 -4.67
C VAL A 491 -21.65 -12.72 -3.38
N ASN A 492 -20.99 -11.59 -3.13
CA ASN A 492 -20.27 -11.33 -1.89
C ASN A 492 -21.19 -11.43 -0.67
N ASN A 493 -22.36 -10.77 -0.71
CA ASN A 493 -23.38 -10.83 0.34
C ASN A 493 -23.92 -12.26 0.57
N ASP A 494 -24.18 -13.00 -0.51
CA ASP A 494 -24.70 -14.37 -0.40
C ASP A 494 -23.67 -15.34 0.18
N VAL A 495 -22.43 -15.35 -0.34
CA VAL A 495 -21.36 -16.22 0.12
C VAL A 495 -20.88 -15.87 1.54
N SER A 496 -20.85 -14.58 1.91
CA SER A 496 -20.51 -14.16 3.28
C SER A 496 -21.56 -14.60 4.31
N ASN A 497 -22.81 -14.81 3.89
CA ASN A 497 -23.86 -15.37 4.72
C ASN A 497 -23.81 -16.91 4.84
N MET A 498 -23.25 -17.62 3.85
CA MET A 498 -23.05 -19.07 3.92
C MET A 498 -22.13 -19.48 5.09
N THR A 499 -22.28 -20.73 5.55
CA THR A 499 -21.44 -21.33 6.58
C THR A 499 -21.45 -22.85 6.50
N ASP A 500 -20.50 -23.51 7.18
CA ASP A 500 -20.46 -24.97 7.26
C ASP A 500 -21.54 -25.51 8.21
N SER A 501 -21.77 -26.83 8.24
CA SER A 501 -22.82 -27.44 9.06
C SER A 501 -22.65 -27.24 10.57
N LYS A 502 -21.51 -26.68 11.01
CA LYS A 502 -21.21 -26.31 12.40
C LYS A 502 -21.35 -24.81 12.68
N GLY A 503 -21.61 -23.97 11.67
CA GLY A 503 -21.71 -22.51 11.83
C GLY A 503 -20.37 -21.81 12.11
N THR A 504 -19.23 -22.48 11.84
CA THR A 504 -17.90 -22.04 12.27
C THR A 504 -17.09 -21.37 11.17
N LYS A 505 -17.32 -21.76 9.92
CA LYS A 505 -16.55 -21.31 8.76
C LYS A 505 -17.33 -20.27 7.96
N LYS A 506 -16.63 -19.25 7.47
CA LYS A 506 -17.15 -18.21 6.57
C LYS A 506 -16.32 -18.16 5.29
N GLN A 507 -16.84 -17.50 4.26
CA GLN A 507 -16.09 -17.23 3.04
C GLN A 507 -16.42 -15.83 2.53
N MET A 508 -15.41 -15.05 2.17
CA MET A 508 -15.58 -13.71 1.60
C MET A 508 -14.91 -13.63 0.23
N PRO A 509 -15.66 -13.65 -0.88
CA PRO A 509 -15.12 -13.41 -2.22
C PRO A 509 -14.69 -11.95 -2.39
N GLN A 510 -13.80 -11.71 -3.35
CA GLN A 510 -13.25 -10.37 -3.62
C GLN A 510 -13.06 -10.14 -5.11
N PRO A 511 -13.87 -9.28 -5.75
CA PRO A 511 -13.58 -8.77 -7.08
C PRO A 511 -12.50 -7.69 -7.04
N ALA A 512 -11.58 -7.72 -8.00
CA ALA A 512 -10.68 -6.63 -8.34
C ALA A 512 -10.80 -6.30 -9.84
N TYR A 513 -10.67 -5.05 -10.26
CA TYR A 513 -10.96 -4.67 -11.64
C TYR A 513 -10.24 -3.39 -12.11
N SER A 514 -9.96 -3.33 -13.41
CA SER A 514 -9.54 -2.15 -14.17
C SER A 514 -10.60 -1.73 -15.20
N LEU A 515 -11.86 -2.15 -15.00
CA LEU A 515 -13.01 -1.78 -15.83
C LEU A 515 -13.23 -0.25 -15.82
N ARG A 516 -13.41 0.33 -17.02
CA ARG A 516 -13.68 1.77 -17.20
C ARG A 516 -15.16 2.11 -17.47
N LYS A 517 -16.00 1.09 -17.69
CA LYS A 517 -17.44 1.20 -17.99
C LYS A 517 -18.21 0.08 -17.29
N LYS A 518 -19.53 0.21 -17.18
CA LYS A 518 -20.42 -0.86 -16.69
C LYS A 518 -20.46 -2.03 -17.67
N VAL A 519 -20.30 -3.25 -17.15
CA VAL A 519 -20.57 -4.49 -17.91
C VAL A 519 -21.99 -4.92 -17.62
N ILE A 520 -22.90 -4.79 -18.58
CA ILE A 520 -24.29 -5.24 -18.46
C ILE A 520 -24.51 -6.30 -19.53
N PHE A 521 -24.71 -7.56 -19.12
CA PHE A 521 -24.98 -8.63 -20.07
C PHE A 521 -26.37 -8.44 -20.71
N PRO A 522 -26.51 -8.67 -22.03
CA PRO A 522 -27.81 -8.63 -22.69
C PRO A 522 -28.74 -9.67 -22.09
N LYS A 523 -30.03 -9.33 -21.96
CA LYS A 523 -31.05 -10.28 -21.53
C LYS A 523 -31.12 -11.46 -22.51
N PRO A 524 -30.84 -12.70 -22.07
CA PRO A 524 -30.89 -13.85 -22.97
C PRO A 524 -32.28 -14.12 -23.54
N LYS A 525 -32.32 -14.63 -24.77
CA LYS A 525 -33.54 -15.04 -25.47
C LYS A 525 -33.98 -16.46 -25.06
N ASN A 526 -33.04 -17.31 -24.68
CA ASN A 526 -33.28 -18.70 -24.29
C ASN A 526 -33.86 -18.80 -22.87
N PRO A 527 -34.64 -19.85 -22.55
CA PRO A 527 -35.08 -20.10 -21.18
C PRO A 527 -33.89 -20.30 -20.24
N ARG A 528 -34.05 -19.96 -18.96
CA ARG A 528 -32.99 -20.13 -17.96
C ARG A 528 -32.62 -21.62 -17.84
N PRO A 529 -31.33 -21.98 -17.80
CA PRO A 529 -30.93 -23.34 -17.48
C PRO A 529 -31.33 -23.70 -16.05
N MET A 530 -31.51 -25.00 -15.80
CA MET A 530 -31.53 -25.53 -14.43
C MET A 530 -30.09 -25.84 -14.02
N LEU A 531 -29.77 -25.53 -12.76
CA LEU A 531 -28.47 -25.79 -12.15
C LEU A 531 -28.53 -27.08 -11.34
N ASP A 532 -27.44 -27.84 -11.36
CA ASP A 532 -27.21 -29.03 -10.51
C ASP A 532 -26.91 -28.64 -9.06
#